data_AF-A0A1V5LG16-F1
#
_entry.id   AF-A0A1V5LG16-F1
#
_cell.length_a   1.000
_cell.length_b   1.000
_cell.length_c   1.000
_cell.angle_alpha   90.00
_cell.angle_beta   90.00
_cell.angle_gamma   90.00
#
_symmetry.space_group_name_H-M   'P 1'
#
loop_
_entity.id
_entity.type
_entity.pdbx_description
1 polymer ?
#
loop_
_entity_poly.entity_id
_entity_poly.type
_entity_poly.pdbx_seq_one_letter_code
_entity_poly.pdbx_strand_id
1 'polypeptide(L)'
;MGFNPESLAEVMRQAAASGAFRTVTLGELVERYLSERRPVFLSRYAAHETGLIAQTLLREVGAARSLVADYLSAADNTTIRAGAIAELLFRAESRHWLRADLGPERAELGVRYAHAARQAAEREMGLLTIEDVRVETDTSSADSISVSLRNSSAYSWTVAVVLRGRGSEDTLLSSQITTLQPGLSTVALQCIPSNPADTLRRGLAPGTYAVEVRAGSSTIASQAVRVTTPWLSRHWVWLAVAGAALALVVLMGTVARCRATRRRAAGATFRRLTRRRSAPS
;
A
#
# COMPACT_ATOMS: atom_id res chain seq x y z
N MET A 1 -52.76 -6.53 4.19
CA MET A 1 -53.88 -5.90 3.45
C MET A 1 -53.46 -5.78 1.99
N GLY A 2 -54.08 -6.55 1.10
CA GLY A 2 -53.81 -6.48 -0.32
C GLY A 2 -54.40 -5.20 -0.90
N PHE A 3 -53.57 -4.38 -1.55
CA PHE A 3 -54.02 -3.21 -2.26
C PHE A 3 -54.80 -3.68 -3.48
N ASN A 4 -56.12 -3.46 -3.53
CA ASN A 4 -56.94 -3.81 -4.69
C ASN A 4 -56.79 -2.67 -5.73
N PRO A 5 -56.12 -2.89 -6.87
CA PRO A 5 -55.89 -1.85 -7.86
C PRO A 5 -57.19 -1.27 -8.43
N GLU A 6 -58.28 -2.06 -8.46
CA GLU A 6 -59.59 -1.58 -8.92
C GLU A 6 -60.21 -0.58 -7.94
N SER A 7 -59.94 -0.73 -6.63
CA SER A 7 -60.43 0.20 -5.61
C SER A 7 -59.78 1.59 -5.73
N LEU A 8 -58.49 1.66 -6.06
CA LEU A 8 -57.82 2.94 -6.29
C LEU A 8 -58.36 3.63 -7.56
N ALA A 9 -58.55 2.86 -8.65
CA ALA A 9 -59.07 3.39 -9.90
C ALA A 9 -60.51 3.92 -9.77
N GLU A 10 -61.33 3.29 -8.93
CA GLU A 10 -62.67 3.78 -8.60
C GLU A 10 -62.62 5.06 -7.76
N VAL A 11 -61.77 5.10 -6.72
CA VAL A 11 -61.57 6.30 -5.89
C VAL A 11 -61.07 7.48 -6.73
N MET A 12 -60.13 7.26 -7.66
CA MET A 12 -59.64 8.31 -8.54
C MET A 12 -60.70 8.80 -9.53
N ARG A 13 -61.56 7.91 -10.06
CA ARG A 13 -62.70 8.30 -10.92
C ARG A 13 -63.74 9.10 -10.16
N GLN A 14 -64.09 8.69 -8.94
CA GLN A 14 -65.05 9.43 -8.11
C GLN A 14 -64.49 10.79 -7.68
N ALA A 15 -63.21 10.86 -7.32
CA ALA A 15 -62.55 12.13 -7.00
C ALA A 15 -62.53 13.09 -8.20
N ALA A 16 -62.23 12.59 -9.40
CA ALA A 16 -62.27 13.38 -10.64
C ALA A 16 -63.71 13.83 -11.00
N ALA A 17 -64.69 12.95 -10.87
CA ALA A 17 -66.10 13.24 -11.17
C ALA A 17 -66.71 14.26 -10.21
N SER A 18 -66.24 14.31 -8.95
CA SER A 18 -66.74 15.25 -7.94
C SER A 18 -66.41 16.72 -8.24
N GLY A 19 -65.43 17.00 -9.11
CA GLY A 19 -64.93 18.35 -9.39
C GLY A 19 -64.24 19.05 -8.21
N ALA A 20 -64.32 18.50 -6.99
CA ALA A 20 -63.76 19.06 -5.77
C ALA A 20 -62.25 18.78 -5.62
N PHE A 21 -61.73 17.78 -6.32
CA PHE A 21 -60.33 17.37 -6.23
C PHE A 21 -59.69 17.31 -7.61
N ARG A 22 -58.50 17.91 -7.73
CA ARG A 22 -57.64 17.79 -8.92
C ARG A 22 -56.47 16.89 -8.59
N THR A 23 -56.34 15.79 -9.32
CA THR A 23 -55.15 14.94 -9.28
C THR A 23 -54.03 15.64 -10.04
N VAL A 24 -52.92 15.92 -9.35
CA VAL A 24 -51.72 16.53 -9.94
C VAL A 24 -50.53 15.66 -9.61
N THR A 25 -49.51 15.69 -10.48
CA THR A 25 -48.26 15.01 -10.17
C THR A 25 -47.50 15.76 -9.07
N LEU A 26 -46.59 15.07 -8.38
CA LEU A 26 -45.73 15.74 -7.39
C LEU A 26 -44.89 16.85 -8.04
N GLY A 27 -44.45 16.65 -9.29
CA GLY A 27 -43.74 17.66 -10.07
C GLY A 27 -44.59 18.91 -10.32
N GLU A 28 -45.83 18.73 -10.80
CA GLU A 28 -46.78 19.85 -11.00
C GLU A 28 -47.09 20.61 -9.70
N LEU A 29 -47.16 19.89 -8.57
CA LEU A 29 -47.43 20.47 -7.27
C LEU A 29 -46.22 21.27 -6.75
N VAL A 30 -45.00 20.78 -6.96
CA VAL A 30 -43.75 21.48 -6.62
C VAL A 30 -43.54 22.72 -7.51
N GLU A 31 -43.85 22.63 -8.82
CA GLU A 31 -43.75 23.76 -9.74
C GLU A 31 -44.78 24.86 -9.47
N ARG A 32 -46.02 24.47 -9.13
CA ARG A 32 -47.11 25.43 -8.88
C ARG A 32 -46.99 26.11 -7.50
N TYR A 33 -46.36 25.44 -6.54
CA TYR A 33 -46.12 25.97 -5.20
C TYR A 33 -44.62 26.08 -4.94
N LEU A 34 -43.98 27.05 -5.62
CA LEU A 34 -42.60 27.45 -5.34
C LEU A 34 -42.48 27.85 -3.86
N SER A 35 -41.58 27.17 -3.17
CA SER A 35 -41.48 27.11 -1.72
C SER A 35 -40.94 28.41 -1.09
N GLU A 36 -41.84 29.33 -0.72
CA GLU A 36 -41.54 30.34 0.33
C GLU A 36 -41.68 29.78 1.76
N ARG A 37 -41.69 28.44 1.93
CA ARG A 37 -42.04 27.81 3.22
C ARG A 37 -40.84 27.16 3.91
N ARG A 38 -40.67 27.60 5.17
CA ARG A 38 -39.83 27.15 6.28
C ARG A 38 -39.03 25.86 6.04
N PRO A 39 -37.70 25.87 6.28
CA PRO A 39 -36.92 24.63 6.32
C PRO A 39 -37.47 23.69 7.38
N VAL A 40 -37.82 22.47 6.97
CA VAL A 40 -38.21 21.39 7.87
C VAL A 40 -37.00 20.50 8.08
N PHE A 41 -36.54 20.42 9.33
CA PHE A 41 -35.50 19.47 9.70
C PHE A 41 -36.11 18.08 9.83
N LEU A 42 -35.80 17.21 8.87
CA LEU A 42 -36.10 15.80 8.99
C LEU A 42 -35.12 15.18 9.98
N SER A 43 -35.54 15.00 11.23
CA SER A 43 -34.81 14.10 12.14
C SER A 43 -34.86 12.70 11.53
N ARG A 44 -33.70 12.03 11.40
CA ARG A 44 -33.63 10.66 10.90
C ARG A 44 -34.33 9.74 11.91
N TYR A 45 -35.64 9.58 11.80
CA TYR A 45 -36.35 8.43 12.32
C TYR A 45 -36.22 7.30 11.28
N ALA A 46 -35.04 6.72 11.19
CA ALA A 46 -34.96 5.32 10.81
C ALA A 46 -35.21 4.56 12.13
N ALA A 47 -36.32 3.83 12.20
CA ALA A 47 -36.60 2.95 13.32
C ALA A 47 -35.33 2.16 13.66
N HIS A 48 -34.86 2.27 14.90
CA HIS A 48 -33.74 1.46 15.37
C HIS A 48 -34.22 0.02 15.43
N GLU A 49 -34.01 -0.72 14.34
CA GLU A 49 -34.37 -2.12 14.32
C GLU A 49 -33.48 -2.89 15.28
N THR A 50 -34.12 -3.31 16.35
CA THR A 50 -33.55 -3.94 17.52
C THR A 50 -33.61 -5.45 17.29
N GLY A 51 -32.57 -5.98 16.65
CA GLY A 51 -32.42 -7.42 16.41
C GLY A 51 -30.98 -7.79 16.07
N LEU A 52 -30.52 -8.96 16.54
CA LEU A 52 -29.16 -9.45 16.30
C LEU A 52 -28.84 -9.57 14.80
N ILE A 53 -29.81 -10.01 13.99
CA ILE A 53 -29.65 -10.15 12.53
C ILE A 53 -29.50 -8.78 11.87
N ALA A 54 -30.31 -7.78 12.24
CA ALA A 54 -30.20 -6.42 11.72
C ALA A 54 -28.85 -5.78 12.07
N GLN A 55 -28.37 -5.94 13.30
CA GLN A 55 -27.05 -5.45 13.72
C GLN A 55 -25.91 -6.13 12.96
N THR A 56 -26.02 -7.45 12.74
CA THR A 56 -25.03 -8.23 11.98
C THR A 56 -25.02 -7.78 10.52
N LEU A 57 -26.20 -7.61 9.92
CA LEU A 57 -26.34 -7.10 8.56
C LEU A 57 -25.68 -5.73 8.40
N LEU A 58 -26.02 -4.76 9.27
CA LEU A 58 -25.46 -3.41 9.18
C LEU A 58 -23.93 -3.40 9.35
N ARG A 59 -23.39 -4.26 10.22
CA ARG A 59 -21.95 -4.43 10.39
C ARG A 59 -21.29 -5.00 9.13
N GLU A 60 -21.81 -6.10 8.59
CA GLU A 60 -21.24 -6.74 7.41
C GLU A 60 -21.39 -5.88 6.15
N VAL A 61 -22.52 -5.19 5.99
CA VAL A 61 -22.71 -4.21 4.91
C VAL A 61 -21.73 -3.05 5.05
N GLY A 62 -21.52 -2.53 6.26
CA GLY A 62 -20.53 -1.48 6.51
C GLY A 62 -19.10 -1.90 6.14
N ALA A 63 -18.69 -3.10 6.55
CA ALA A 63 -17.40 -3.67 6.19
C ALA A 63 -17.26 -3.87 4.68
N ALA A 64 -18.26 -4.49 4.03
CA ALA A 64 -18.27 -4.71 2.59
C ALA A 64 -18.24 -3.41 1.81
N ARG A 65 -19.00 -2.39 2.22
CA ARG A 65 -19.09 -1.09 1.54
C ARG A 65 -17.74 -0.38 1.46
N SER A 66 -16.99 -0.35 2.56
CA SER A 66 -15.66 0.29 2.57
C SER A 66 -14.71 -0.37 1.59
N LEU A 67 -14.58 -1.70 1.65
CA LEU A 67 -13.69 -2.46 0.79
C LEU A 67 -14.12 -2.42 -0.69
N VAL A 68 -15.42 -2.56 -0.97
CA VAL A 68 -15.95 -2.51 -2.34
C VAL A 68 -15.77 -1.12 -2.94
N ALA A 69 -15.97 -0.04 -2.15
CA ALA A 69 -15.70 1.31 -2.62
C ALA A 69 -14.22 1.51 -2.96
N ASP A 70 -13.32 1.03 -2.09
CA ASP A 70 -11.88 1.05 -2.33
C ASP A 70 -11.53 0.26 -3.61
N TYR A 71 -12.09 -0.94 -3.79
CA TYR A 71 -11.93 -1.75 -5.00
C TYR A 71 -12.40 -1.01 -6.26
N LEU A 72 -13.63 -0.50 -6.28
CA LEU A 72 -14.21 0.18 -7.44
C LEU A 72 -13.51 1.51 -7.76
N SER A 73 -12.88 2.15 -6.77
CA SER A 73 -12.07 3.36 -6.98
C SER A 73 -10.71 3.07 -7.62
N ALA A 74 -10.17 1.87 -7.38
CA ALA A 74 -8.85 1.47 -7.83
C ALA A 74 -8.90 0.67 -9.14
N ALA A 75 -9.81 -0.29 -9.26
CA ALA A 75 -9.99 -1.10 -10.45
C ALA A 75 -10.69 -0.32 -11.57
N ASP A 76 -10.47 -0.72 -12.83
CA ASP A 76 -11.28 -0.27 -13.94
C ASP A 76 -12.77 -0.63 -13.73
N ASN A 77 -13.57 0.40 -13.47
CA ASN A 77 -14.99 0.28 -13.13
C ASN A 77 -15.87 -0.15 -14.31
N THR A 78 -15.32 -0.22 -15.52
CA THR A 78 -16.03 -0.70 -16.72
C THR A 78 -16.04 -2.22 -16.85
N THR A 79 -15.30 -2.92 -15.98
CA THR A 79 -15.22 -4.38 -16.02
C THR A 79 -16.51 -5.04 -15.58
N ILE A 80 -16.87 -6.16 -16.22
CA ILE A 80 -18.03 -6.99 -15.83
C ILE A 80 -17.93 -7.42 -14.34
N ARG A 81 -16.71 -7.63 -13.85
CA ARG A 81 -16.46 -7.99 -12.44
C ARG A 81 -16.80 -6.86 -11.47
N ALA A 82 -16.41 -5.62 -11.79
CA ALA A 82 -16.79 -4.45 -11.00
C ALA A 82 -18.31 -4.33 -10.87
N GLY A 83 -19.05 -4.49 -11.97
CA GLY A 83 -20.51 -4.51 -11.98
C GLY A 83 -21.10 -5.61 -11.10
N ALA A 84 -20.60 -6.85 -11.22
CA ALA A 84 -21.09 -7.98 -10.43
C ALA A 84 -20.86 -7.81 -8.92
N ILE A 85 -19.71 -7.26 -8.51
CA ILE A 85 -19.40 -6.97 -7.09
C ILE A 85 -20.29 -5.85 -6.56
N ALA A 86 -20.48 -4.78 -7.35
CA ALA A 86 -21.39 -3.69 -7.00
C ALA A 86 -22.84 -4.18 -6.86
N GLU A 87 -23.27 -5.10 -7.72
CA GLU A 87 -24.61 -5.71 -7.63
C GLU A 87 -24.79 -6.54 -6.34
N LEU A 88 -23.78 -7.32 -5.94
CA LEU A 88 -23.82 -8.06 -4.68
C LEU A 88 -23.99 -7.12 -3.48
N LEU A 89 -23.23 -6.02 -3.44
CA LEU A 89 -23.35 -5.01 -2.40
C LEU A 89 -24.73 -4.33 -2.45
N PHE A 90 -25.20 -3.94 -3.63
CA PHE A 90 -26.52 -3.33 -3.82
C PHE A 90 -27.65 -4.24 -3.31
N ARG A 91 -27.58 -5.54 -3.61
CA ARG A 91 -28.52 -6.54 -3.08
C ARG A 91 -28.43 -6.59 -1.55
N ALA A 92 -27.23 -6.59 -0.97
CA ALA A 92 -27.03 -6.60 0.47
C ALA A 92 -27.59 -5.36 1.20
N GLU A 93 -27.50 -4.18 0.57
CA GLU A 93 -27.97 -2.90 1.12
C GLU A 93 -29.51 -2.74 1.09
N SER A 94 -30.23 -3.70 0.50
CA SER A 94 -31.69 -3.61 0.40
C SER A 94 -32.35 -3.55 1.77
N ARG A 95 -33.22 -2.55 1.97
CA ARG A 95 -34.09 -2.44 3.16
C ARG A 95 -35.07 -3.60 3.30
N HIS A 96 -35.24 -4.42 2.25
CA HIS A 96 -36.07 -5.61 2.32
C HIS A 96 -35.65 -6.56 3.44
N TRP A 97 -34.33 -6.70 3.69
CA TRP A 97 -33.79 -7.62 4.70
C TRP A 97 -34.08 -7.22 6.14
N LEU A 98 -34.48 -5.96 6.34
CA LEU A 98 -34.77 -5.37 7.64
C LEU A 98 -36.26 -5.48 8.00
N ARG A 99 -37.13 -5.87 7.07
CA ARG A 99 -38.57 -5.92 7.39
C ARG A 99 -38.87 -6.87 8.56
N ALA A 100 -39.64 -6.38 9.54
CA ALA A 100 -40.01 -7.14 10.73
C ALA A 100 -40.82 -8.42 10.45
N ASP A 101 -41.46 -8.53 9.27
CA ASP A 101 -42.23 -9.70 8.85
C ASP A 101 -41.38 -10.75 8.10
N LEU A 102 -40.08 -10.51 7.89
CA LEU A 102 -39.17 -11.48 7.29
C LEU A 102 -38.70 -12.51 8.33
N GLY A 103 -38.84 -13.79 8.00
CA GLY A 103 -38.22 -14.86 8.80
C GLY A 103 -36.68 -14.78 8.77
N PRO A 104 -36.00 -15.32 9.81
CA PRO A 104 -34.55 -15.18 9.98
C PRO A 104 -33.75 -15.74 8.79
N GLU A 105 -34.14 -16.89 8.24
CA GLU A 105 -33.48 -17.50 7.07
C GLU A 105 -33.45 -16.59 5.84
N ARG A 106 -34.49 -15.76 5.66
CA ARG A 106 -34.55 -14.80 4.56
C ARG A 106 -33.75 -13.54 4.86
N ALA A 107 -33.75 -13.08 6.11
CA ALA A 107 -32.94 -11.93 6.54
C ALA A 107 -31.44 -12.23 6.45
N GLU A 108 -31.02 -13.47 6.69
CA GLU A 108 -29.65 -13.95 6.52
C GLU A 108 -29.13 -13.84 5.07
N LEU A 109 -30.01 -13.84 4.06
CA LEU A 109 -29.59 -13.65 2.67
C LEU A 109 -28.88 -12.30 2.46
N GLY A 110 -29.32 -11.24 3.13
CA GLY A 110 -28.65 -9.94 3.08
C GLY A 110 -27.21 -10.01 3.60
N VAL A 111 -27.00 -10.73 4.71
CA VAL A 111 -25.67 -10.98 5.29
C VAL A 111 -24.81 -11.79 4.33
N ARG A 112 -25.38 -12.83 3.70
CA ARG A 112 -24.67 -13.64 2.70
C ARG A 112 -24.26 -12.83 1.48
N TYR A 113 -25.10 -11.92 0.99
CA TYR A 113 -24.74 -11.01 -0.10
C TYR A 113 -23.62 -10.05 0.30
N ALA A 114 -23.68 -9.47 1.51
CA ALA A 114 -22.61 -8.61 2.02
C ALA A 114 -21.27 -9.36 2.10
N HIS A 115 -21.30 -10.59 2.62
CA HIS A 115 -20.10 -11.40 2.72
C HIS A 115 -19.55 -11.79 1.34
N ALA A 116 -20.43 -12.15 0.40
CA ALA A 116 -20.04 -12.48 -0.97
C ALA A 116 -19.41 -11.28 -1.70
N ALA A 117 -19.97 -10.07 -1.53
CA ALA A 117 -19.41 -8.84 -2.07
C ALA A 117 -18.00 -8.57 -1.52
N ARG A 118 -17.84 -8.69 -0.19
CA ARG A 118 -16.56 -8.54 0.49
C ARG A 118 -15.51 -9.53 -0.01
N GLN A 119 -15.82 -10.83 0.01
CA GLN A 119 -14.91 -11.87 -0.46
C GLN A 119 -14.54 -11.70 -1.94
N ALA A 120 -15.48 -11.25 -2.77
CA ALA A 120 -15.20 -11.00 -4.18
C ALA A 120 -14.23 -9.82 -4.36
N ALA A 121 -14.42 -8.71 -3.63
CA ALA A 121 -13.49 -7.58 -3.63
C ALA A 121 -12.10 -7.97 -3.08
N GLU A 122 -12.03 -8.70 -1.96
CA GLU A 122 -10.79 -9.24 -1.39
C GLU A 122 -10.01 -10.09 -2.40
N ARG A 123 -10.71 -10.99 -3.12
CA ARG A 123 -10.07 -11.85 -4.13
C ARG A 123 -9.51 -11.06 -5.31
N GLU A 124 -10.25 -10.06 -5.81
CA GLU A 124 -9.78 -9.24 -6.92
C GLU A 124 -8.61 -8.35 -6.49
N MET A 125 -8.67 -7.73 -5.32
CA MET A 125 -7.53 -6.99 -4.75
C MET A 125 -6.30 -7.89 -4.56
N GLY A 126 -6.51 -9.14 -4.14
CA GLY A 126 -5.44 -10.13 -3.97
C GLY A 126 -4.72 -10.53 -5.27
N LEU A 127 -5.19 -10.10 -6.44
CA LEU A 127 -4.47 -10.26 -7.71
C LEU A 127 -3.31 -9.26 -7.86
N LEU A 128 -3.27 -8.22 -7.02
CA LEU A 128 -2.16 -7.28 -6.91
C LEU A 128 -1.20 -7.74 -5.82
N THR A 129 0.06 -7.93 -6.18
CA THR A 129 1.10 -8.41 -5.25
C THR A 129 2.39 -7.61 -5.41
N ILE A 130 3.15 -7.50 -4.33
CA ILE A 130 4.52 -6.99 -4.36
C ILE A 130 5.42 -8.19 -4.63
N GLU A 131 6.15 -8.17 -5.76
CA GLU A 131 7.09 -9.25 -6.11
C GLU A 131 8.47 -9.03 -5.51
N ASP A 132 8.96 -7.79 -5.60
CA ASP A 132 10.31 -7.45 -5.20
C ASP A 132 10.36 -5.99 -4.75
N VAL A 133 11.25 -5.72 -3.81
CA VAL A 133 11.53 -4.36 -3.36
C VAL A 133 13.03 -4.18 -3.23
N ARG A 134 13.57 -3.26 -4.02
CA ARG A 134 15.00 -2.95 -4.07
C ARG A 134 15.25 -1.55 -3.56
N VAL A 135 16.29 -1.42 -2.76
CA VAL A 135 16.79 -0.13 -2.30
C VAL A 135 17.91 0.26 -3.25
N GLU A 136 17.73 1.36 -3.96
CA GLU A 136 18.73 1.90 -4.87
C GLU A 136 19.36 3.12 -4.19
N THR A 137 20.63 2.95 -3.79
CA THR A 137 21.43 4.03 -3.20
C THR A 137 22.21 4.69 -4.33
N ASP A 138 21.75 5.86 -4.77
CA ASP A 138 22.51 6.66 -5.72
C ASP A 138 23.46 7.58 -4.95
N THR A 139 24.74 7.52 -5.28
CA THR A 139 25.77 8.42 -4.74
C THR A 139 25.54 9.90 -5.10
N SER A 140 24.69 10.19 -6.09
CA SER A 140 24.47 11.54 -6.63
C SER A 140 23.08 12.15 -6.35
N SER A 141 22.07 11.34 -6.04
CA SER A 141 20.67 11.78 -5.84
C SER A 141 20.05 11.15 -4.58
N ALA A 142 18.84 11.58 -4.21
CA ALA A 142 18.15 11.04 -3.03
C ALA A 142 17.90 9.54 -3.20
N ASP A 143 18.10 8.76 -2.12
CA ASP A 143 17.82 7.32 -2.13
C ASP A 143 16.41 7.03 -2.65
N SER A 144 16.31 6.06 -3.55
CA SER A 144 15.03 5.61 -4.10
C SER A 144 14.76 4.16 -3.70
N ILE A 145 13.49 3.84 -3.52
CA ILE A 145 13.02 2.46 -3.35
C ILE A 145 12.27 2.08 -4.61
N SER A 146 12.81 1.11 -5.32
CA SER A 146 12.20 0.51 -6.51
C SER A 146 11.31 -0.65 -6.07
N VAL A 147 10.02 -0.54 -6.34
CA VAL A 147 9.00 -1.52 -5.95
C VAL A 147 8.47 -2.19 -7.21
N SER A 148 8.65 -3.50 -7.34
CA SER A 148 8.09 -4.30 -8.43
C SER A 148 6.74 -4.88 -8.02
N LEU A 149 5.71 -4.50 -8.75
CA LEU A 149 4.31 -4.85 -8.51
C LEU A 149 3.79 -5.72 -9.65
N ARG A 150 3.20 -6.88 -9.30
CA ARG A 150 2.51 -7.73 -10.26
C ARG A 150 1.00 -7.49 -10.16
N ASN A 151 0.42 -7.12 -11.29
CA ASN A 151 -1.01 -7.14 -11.53
C ASN A 151 -1.37 -8.38 -12.34
N SER A 152 -1.98 -9.37 -11.67
CA SER A 152 -2.41 -10.62 -12.30
C SER A 152 -3.82 -10.55 -12.90
N SER A 153 -4.47 -9.38 -12.84
CA SER A 153 -5.78 -9.17 -13.45
C SER A 153 -5.66 -8.86 -14.95
N ALA A 154 -6.75 -9.01 -15.67
CA ALA A 154 -6.82 -8.70 -17.11
C ALA A 154 -7.03 -7.21 -17.41
N TYR A 155 -7.06 -6.35 -16.38
CA TYR A 155 -7.39 -4.93 -16.49
C TYR A 155 -6.42 -4.07 -15.64
N SER A 156 -6.47 -2.76 -15.81
CA SER A 156 -5.57 -1.85 -15.10
C SER A 156 -6.11 -1.47 -13.72
N TRP A 157 -5.20 -1.11 -12.82
CA TRP A 157 -5.51 -0.65 -11.47
C TRP A 157 -4.83 0.67 -11.18
N THR A 158 -5.51 1.59 -10.53
CA THR A 158 -4.93 2.82 -9.98
C THR A 158 -4.77 2.65 -8.47
N VAL A 159 -3.51 2.58 -8.01
CA VAL A 159 -3.18 2.32 -6.60
C VAL A 159 -2.20 3.36 -6.07
N ALA A 160 -2.21 3.55 -4.76
CA ALA A 160 -1.20 4.31 -4.05
C ALA A 160 -0.11 3.35 -3.55
N VAL A 161 1.13 3.58 -3.95
CA VAL A 161 2.30 2.91 -3.37
C VAL A 161 2.89 3.84 -2.33
N VAL A 162 2.97 3.35 -1.10
CA VAL A 162 3.25 4.14 0.09
C VAL A 162 4.47 3.57 0.80
N LEU A 163 5.40 4.45 1.17
CA LEU A 163 6.54 4.12 2.01
C LEU A 163 6.33 4.71 3.41
N ARG A 164 6.35 3.84 4.42
CA ARG A 164 6.28 4.21 5.84
C ARG A 164 7.57 3.87 6.58
N GLY A 165 7.99 4.76 7.47
CA GLY A 165 9.07 4.48 8.41
C GLY A 165 8.55 3.73 9.64
N ARG A 166 9.26 2.69 10.10
CA ARG A 166 8.88 1.98 11.33
C ARG A 166 9.47 2.70 12.55
N GLY A 167 8.67 3.53 13.21
CA GLY A 167 8.99 4.36 14.39
C GLY A 167 7.72 4.86 15.11
N SER A 168 7.85 5.65 16.19
CA SER A 168 6.76 5.96 17.15
C SER A 168 5.54 6.67 16.55
N GLU A 169 5.63 7.17 15.33
CA GLU A 169 4.48 7.53 14.52
C GLU A 169 4.73 6.95 13.15
N ASP A 170 3.73 6.26 12.63
CA ASP A 170 3.67 5.58 11.35
C ASP A 170 3.82 6.59 10.20
N THR A 171 5.03 7.15 10.09
CA THR A 171 5.31 8.39 9.40
C THR A 171 5.33 8.11 7.91
N LEU A 172 4.47 8.81 7.18
CA LEU A 172 4.45 8.77 5.73
C LEU A 172 5.74 9.42 5.20
N LEU A 173 6.58 8.63 4.55
CA LEU A 173 7.85 9.11 3.96
C LEU A 173 7.68 9.46 2.49
N SER A 174 6.88 8.67 1.77
CA SER A 174 6.61 8.87 0.36
C SER A 174 5.30 8.21 -0.03
N SER A 175 4.59 8.78 -1.00
CA SER A 175 3.38 8.22 -1.57
C SER A 175 3.30 8.59 -3.04
N GLN A 176 3.05 7.60 -3.89
CA GLN A 176 2.86 7.81 -5.32
C GLN A 176 1.62 7.06 -5.80
N ILE A 177 0.71 7.77 -6.45
CA ILE A 177 -0.40 7.16 -7.18
C ILE A 177 0.11 6.73 -8.55
N THR A 178 -0.17 5.49 -8.92
CA THR A 178 0.29 4.90 -10.18
C THR A 178 -0.79 4.02 -10.79
N THR A 179 -0.80 3.93 -12.11
CA THR A 179 -1.67 3.02 -12.85
C THR A 179 -0.87 1.78 -13.25
N LEU A 180 -1.22 0.64 -12.67
CA LEU A 180 -0.65 -0.67 -12.95
C LEU A 180 -1.39 -1.30 -14.13
N GLN A 181 -0.68 -1.49 -15.24
CA GLN A 181 -1.18 -2.31 -16.35
C GLN A 181 -1.10 -3.80 -15.99
N PRO A 182 -1.85 -4.67 -16.70
CA PRO A 182 -1.69 -6.12 -16.56
C PRO A 182 -0.22 -6.54 -16.71
N GLY A 183 0.27 -7.40 -15.80
CA GLY A 183 1.65 -7.86 -15.78
C GLY A 183 2.51 -7.22 -14.69
N LEU A 184 3.81 -7.08 -14.96
CA LEU A 184 4.79 -6.56 -14.01
C LEU A 184 5.04 -5.07 -14.27
N SER A 185 4.98 -4.25 -13.23
CA SER A 185 5.27 -2.81 -13.26
C SER A 185 6.25 -2.45 -12.16
N THR A 186 7.16 -1.52 -12.42
CA THR A 186 8.13 -1.02 -11.43
C THR A 186 7.83 0.43 -11.10
N VAL A 187 7.79 0.74 -9.81
CA VAL A 187 7.49 2.08 -9.28
C VAL A 187 8.66 2.54 -8.42
N ALA A 188 9.23 3.69 -8.73
CA ALA A 188 10.34 4.26 -7.98
C ALA A 188 9.83 5.31 -7.00
N LEU A 189 9.87 4.99 -5.71
CA LEU A 189 9.53 5.92 -4.64
C LEU A 189 10.76 6.74 -4.24
N GLN A 190 10.67 8.06 -4.36
CA GLN A 190 11.70 8.96 -3.86
C GLN A 190 11.55 9.13 -2.35
N CYS A 191 12.66 8.98 -1.63
CA CYS A 191 12.67 9.16 -0.18
C CYS A 191 12.92 10.63 0.14
N ILE A 192 11.85 11.35 0.48
CA ILE A 192 11.98 12.74 0.94
C ILE A 192 12.24 12.68 2.45
N PRO A 193 13.34 13.26 2.97
CA PRO A 193 13.58 13.29 4.40
C PRO A 193 12.45 14.08 5.08
N SER A 194 11.82 13.46 6.08
CA SER A 194 10.67 14.01 6.80
C SER A 194 11.01 15.20 7.70
N ASN A 195 12.29 15.49 7.95
CA ASN A 195 12.73 16.61 8.77
C ASN A 195 13.79 17.46 8.04
N PRO A 196 13.54 18.77 7.81
CA PRO A 196 14.51 19.66 7.18
C PRO A 196 15.78 19.87 8.03
N ALA A 197 15.76 19.58 9.34
CA ALA A 197 16.97 19.60 10.18
C ALA A 197 17.89 18.37 9.95
N ASP A 198 17.35 17.30 9.36
CA ASP A 198 18.10 16.09 8.97
C ASP A 198 18.62 16.16 7.52
N THR A 199 18.52 17.32 6.86
CA THR A 199 18.98 17.58 5.48
C THR A 199 20.46 17.30 5.24
N LEU A 200 21.26 17.17 6.30
CA LEU A 200 22.67 16.76 6.21
C LEU A 200 22.85 15.24 6.04
N ARG A 201 21.82 14.43 6.30
CA ARG A 201 21.79 13.00 5.98
C ARG A 201 21.13 12.83 4.61
N ARG A 202 21.96 12.73 3.57
CA ARG A 202 21.53 12.20 2.28
C ARG A 202 21.19 10.73 2.46
N GLY A 203 19.92 10.36 2.26
CA GLY A 203 19.47 8.98 2.18
C GLY A 203 18.59 8.47 3.32
N LEU A 204 18.03 7.29 3.13
CA LEU A 204 17.26 6.56 4.13
C LEU A 204 18.17 6.18 5.30
N ALA A 205 17.74 6.48 6.52
CA ALA A 205 18.43 6.01 7.71
C ALA A 205 18.44 4.46 7.73
N PRO A 206 19.50 3.82 8.25
CA PRO A 206 19.48 2.38 8.47
C PRO A 206 18.31 2.02 9.39
N GLY A 207 17.44 1.12 8.95
CA GLY A 207 16.17 0.89 9.63
C GLY A 207 15.28 -0.11 8.90
N THR A 208 14.11 -0.34 9.48
CA THR A 208 13.04 -1.12 8.84
C THR A 208 11.96 -0.17 8.36
N TYR A 209 11.56 -0.35 7.11
CA TYR A 209 10.51 0.41 6.44
C TYR A 209 9.41 -0.54 6.01
N ALA A 210 8.19 -0.04 5.82
CA ALA A 210 7.10 -0.80 5.23
C ALA A 210 6.73 -0.16 3.90
N VAL A 211 6.70 -0.97 2.84
CA VAL A 211 6.12 -0.60 1.56
C VAL A 211 4.73 -1.19 1.50
N GLU A 212 3.74 -0.33 1.27
CA GLU A 212 2.33 -0.69 1.22
C GLU A 212 1.76 -0.33 -0.15
N VAL A 213 0.98 -1.24 -0.71
CA VAL A 213 0.14 -0.97 -1.88
C VAL A 213 -1.29 -0.80 -1.38
N ARG A 214 -1.91 0.34 -1.68
CA ARG A 214 -3.24 0.71 -1.17
C ARG A 214 -4.21 1.03 -2.29
N ALA A 215 -5.46 0.61 -2.07
CA ALA A 215 -6.63 1.05 -2.83
C ALA A 215 -7.51 1.85 -1.86
N GLY A 216 -7.58 3.17 -2.04
CA GLY A 216 -8.26 4.06 -1.10
C GLY A 216 -7.76 3.89 0.34
N SER A 217 -8.64 3.45 1.23
CA SER A 217 -8.31 3.22 2.64
C SER A 217 -7.73 1.82 2.94
N SER A 218 -7.90 0.86 2.03
CA SER A 218 -7.53 -0.54 2.21
C SER A 218 -6.08 -0.81 1.80
N THR A 219 -5.37 -1.58 2.63
CA THR A 219 -4.02 -2.08 2.31
C THR A 219 -4.15 -3.42 1.60
N ILE A 220 -3.70 -3.48 0.35
CA ILE A 220 -3.76 -4.67 -0.51
C ILE A 220 -2.58 -5.61 -0.23
N ALA A 221 -1.38 -5.04 -0.20
CA ALA A 221 -0.14 -5.76 0.05
C ALA A 221 0.80 -4.90 0.89
N SER A 222 1.58 -5.53 1.76
CA SER A 222 2.58 -4.87 2.59
C SER A 222 3.84 -5.72 2.69
N GLN A 223 5.00 -5.10 2.50
CA GLN A 223 6.30 -5.76 2.62
C GLN A 223 7.25 -4.91 3.45
N ALA A 224 7.89 -5.55 4.43
CA ALA A 224 8.94 -4.92 5.20
C ALA A 224 10.26 -4.91 4.43
N VAL A 225 10.91 -3.76 4.36
CA VAL A 225 12.21 -3.55 3.71
C VAL A 225 13.21 -3.14 4.77
N ARG A 226 14.38 -3.78 4.78
CA ARG A 226 15.45 -3.42 5.70
C ARG A 226 16.54 -2.68 4.94
N VAL A 227 16.72 -1.40 5.29
CA VAL A 227 17.84 -0.60 4.78
C VAL A 227 19.01 -0.82 5.73
N THR A 228 20.06 -1.47 5.23
CA THR A 228 21.32 -1.66 5.97
C THR A 228 22.39 -0.79 5.35
N THR A 229 23.16 -0.07 6.18
CA THR A 229 24.41 0.54 5.70
C THR A 229 25.39 -0.60 5.44
N PRO A 230 25.95 -0.73 4.22
CA PRO A 230 26.96 -1.75 3.98
C PRO A 230 28.17 -1.46 4.86
N TRP A 231 28.47 -2.35 5.82
CA TRP A 231 29.57 -2.18 6.78
C TRP A 231 30.91 -1.90 6.07
N LEU A 232 31.13 -2.51 4.90
CA LEU A 232 32.30 -2.26 4.06
C LEU A 232 32.43 -0.80 3.60
N SER A 233 31.35 -0.09 3.27
CA SER A 233 31.46 1.33 2.88
C SER A 233 31.83 2.23 4.06
N ARG A 234 31.49 1.82 5.29
CA ARG A 234 31.88 2.55 6.51
C ARG A 234 33.33 2.27 6.92
N HIS A 235 33.85 1.09 6.61
CA HIS A 235 35.16 0.64 7.10
C HIS A 235 36.24 0.47 6.00
N TRP A 236 35.95 0.76 4.73
CA TRP A 236 36.94 0.62 3.66
C TRP A 236 38.19 1.47 3.89
N VAL A 237 38.04 2.68 4.46
CA VAL A 237 39.17 3.55 4.82
C VAL A 237 40.08 2.86 5.84
N TRP A 238 39.49 2.20 6.84
CA TRP A 238 40.24 1.44 7.83
C TRP A 238 40.92 0.21 7.22
N LEU A 239 40.26 -0.47 6.27
CA LEU A 239 40.88 -1.57 5.52
C LEU A 239 42.04 -1.09 4.64
N ALA A 240 41.92 0.08 4.01
CA ALA A 240 42.99 0.69 3.22
C ALA A 240 44.20 1.09 4.09
N VAL A 241 43.96 1.68 5.27
CA VAL A 241 45.00 2.01 6.25
C VAL A 241 45.69 0.75 6.77
N ALA A 242 44.92 -0.29 7.13
CA ALA A 242 45.49 -1.56 7.58
C ALA A 242 46.33 -2.23 6.48
N GLY A 243 45.85 -2.19 5.22
CA GLY A 243 46.60 -2.67 4.06
C GLY A 243 47.90 -1.91 3.83
N ALA A 244 47.87 -0.58 3.93
CA ALA A 244 49.06 0.26 3.79
C ALA A 244 50.08 0.01 4.91
N ALA A 245 49.62 -0.14 6.16
CA ALA A 245 50.47 -0.47 7.29
C ALA A 245 51.14 -1.84 7.12
N LEU A 246 50.39 -2.86 6.67
CA LEU A 246 50.91 -4.19 6.40
C LEU A 246 51.97 -4.16 5.29
N ALA A 247 51.71 -3.44 4.20
CA ALA A 247 52.67 -3.27 3.10
C ALA A 247 53.98 -2.64 3.60
N LEU A 248 53.91 -1.63 4.47
CA LEU A 248 55.07 -0.97 5.04
C LEU A 248 55.89 -1.90 5.93
N VAL A 249 55.24 -2.75 6.73
CA VAL A 249 55.90 -3.78 7.54
C VAL A 249 56.63 -4.81 6.67
N VAL A 250 56.00 -5.28 5.59
CA VAL A 250 56.62 -6.22 4.64
C VAL A 250 57.84 -5.57 3.95
N LEU A 251 57.73 -4.31 3.56
CA LEU A 251 58.80 -3.57 2.90
C LEU A 251 59.98 -3.33 3.86
N MET A 252 59.71 -2.96 5.11
CA MET A 252 60.74 -2.87 6.15
C MET A 252 61.42 -4.21 6.43
N GLY A 253 60.65 -5.31 6.48
CA GLY A 253 61.17 -6.66 6.67
C GLY A 253 62.09 -7.12 5.54
N THR A 254 61.71 -6.87 4.28
CA THR A 254 62.54 -7.21 3.11
C THR A 254 63.82 -6.38 3.03
N VAL A 255 63.76 -5.07 3.32
CA VAL A 255 64.95 -4.21 3.39
C VAL A 255 65.90 -4.64 4.50
N ALA A 256 65.38 -4.99 5.68
CA ALA A 256 66.19 -5.51 6.78
C ALA A 256 66.90 -6.82 6.40
N ARG A 257 66.19 -7.73 5.71
CA ARG A 257 66.75 -9.00 5.23
C ARG A 257 67.85 -8.77 4.18
N CYS A 258 67.64 -7.86 3.24
CA CYS A 258 68.64 -7.45 2.23
C CYS A 258 69.88 -6.80 2.86
N ARG A 259 69.72 -5.98 3.91
CA ARG A 259 70.86 -5.42 4.65
C ARG A 259 71.64 -6.49 5.40
N ALA A 260 70.96 -7.46 6.02
CA ALA A 260 71.60 -8.57 6.73
C ALA A 260 72.41 -9.47 5.78
N THR A 261 71.90 -9.78 4.59
CA THR A 261 72.62 -10.58 3.58
C THR A 261 73.82 -9.83 3.02
N ARG A 262 73.72 -8.52 2.75
CA ARG A 262 74.88 -7.70 2.33
C ARG A 262 75.98 -7.63 3.40
N ARG A 263 75.62 -7.51 4.69
CA ARG A 263 76.61 -7.54 5.79
C ARG A 263 77.32 -8.89 5.89
N ARG A 264 76.60 -10.00 5.67
CA ARG A 264 77.21 -11.34 5.63
C ARG A 264 78.13 -11.54 4.42
N ALA A 265 77.76 -11.01 3.26
CA ALA A 265 78.60 -11.06 2.06
C ALA A 265 79.89 -10.23 2.23
N ALA A 266 79.82 -9.03 2.80
CA ALA A 266 81.00 -8.19 3.05
C ALA A 266 81.99 -8.83 4.06
N GLY A 267 81.49 -9.55 5.08
CA GLY A 267 82.34 -10.31 6.00
C GLY A 267 83.04 -11.52 5.36
N ALA A 268 82.42 -12.14 4.35
CA ALA A 268 83.00 -13.28 3.63
C ALA A 268 84.14 -12.86 2.69
N THR A 269 84.06 -11.68 2.07
CA THR A 269 85.12 -11.16 1.19
C THR A 269 86.37 -10.75 1.98
N PHE A 270 86.21 -10.22 3.20
CA PHE A 270 87.34 -9.87 4.08
C PHE A 270 88.11 -11.11 4.60
N ARG A 271 87.42 -12.24 4.83
CA ARG A 271 88.07 -13.52 5.19
C ARG A 271 88.84 -14.18 4.04
N ARG A 272 88.53 -13.89 2.77
CA ARG A 272 89.32 -14.42 1.63
C ARG A 272 90.63 -13.66 1.41
N LEU A 273 90.71 -12.38 1.78
CA LEU A 273 91.94 -11.59 1.64
C LEU A 273 92.97 -11.86 2.75
N THR A 274 92.54 -12.30 3.93
CA THR A 274 93.43 -12.66 5.04
C THR A 274 94.02 -14.06 4.94
N ARG A 275 93.40 -14.98 4.18
CA ARG A 275 93.90 -16.37 4.00
C ARG A 275 94.96 -16.54 2.91
N ARG A 276 95.24 -15.51 2.10
CA ARG A 276 96.24 -15.57 1.01
C ARG A 276 97.65 -15.12 1.41
N ARG A 277 97.90 -14.88 2.71
CA ARG A 277 99.21 -14.43 3.25
C ARG A 277 100.00 -15.51 4.01
N SER A 278 99.51 -16.75 4.04
CA SER A 278 100.19 -17.88 4.69
C SER A 278 100.38 -19.02 3.69
N ALA A 279 101.34 -18.84 2.79
CA ALA A 279 101.96 -19.95 2.05
C ALA A 279 103.48 -19.79 2.24
N PRO A 280 104.09 -20.50 3.20
CA PRO A 280 105.54 -20.62 3.29
C PRO A 280 106.05 -21.60 2.22
N SER A 281 107.28 -21.29 1.78
CA SER A 281 108.22 -21.99 0.89
C SER A 281 107.99 -23.48 0.64
#